data_AF-A0A347ZW33-F1
#
_entry.id   AF-A0A347ZW33-F1
#
_cell.length_a   1.000
_cell.length_b   1.000
_cell.length_c   1.000
_cell.angle_alpha   90.00
_cell.angle_beta   90.00
_cell.angle_gamma   90.00
#
_symmetry.space_group_name_H-M   'P 1'
#
loop_
_entity.id
_entity.type
_entity.pdbx_description
1 polymer ?
#
loop_
_entity_poly.entity_id
_entity_poly.type
_entity_poly.pdbx_seq_one_letter_code
_entity_poly.pdbx_strand_id
1 'polypeptide(L)'
;MTGNEFSRFLDLLEKSVDREMSAAEIRSLVEEGYHRLACSGEFPQDSRQDLHLLEHLMAELGWQTYGSPTALEKNQPSMAEFGDLTVENCFARGVLRPGCGSYLDCISSTSTQADSLMENLLRHVEVKRQASLSKFSQELPQEAQWLERSDVSILFSRYARRRHDLRFLNAAFKMNEWYLKHTQRTDSEAVHVRFLLALAEQELSAKELLAC
;
A
#
# COMPACT_ATOMS: atom_id res chain seq x y z
N MET A 1 10.11 -2.38 40.43
CA MET A 1 9.07 -2.05 39.44
C MET A 1 7.75 -1.99 40.17
N THR A 2 7.13 -0.80 40.18
CA THR A 2 5.79 -0.64 40.78
C THR A 2 4.73 -1.17 39.81
N GLY A 3 3.57 -1.63 40.28
CA GLY A 3 2.52 -2.21 39.43
C GLY A 3 2.05 -1.29 38.28
N ASN A 4 2.26 0.03 38.41
CA ASN A 4 1.92 1.03 37.41
C ASN A 4 2.90 1.06 36.21
N GLU A 5 4.18 0.70 36.42
CA GLU A 5 5.18 0.59 35.34
C GLU A 5 5.00 -0.69 34.53
N PHE A 6 4.59 -1.77 35.20
CA PHE A 6 4.30 -3.04 34.54
C PHE A 6 3.03 -2.96 33.69
N SER A 7 1.98 -2.27 34.16
CA SER A 7 0.77 -2.03 33.36
C SER A 7 1.06 -1.17 32.13
N ARG A 8 1.89 -0.11 32.26
CA ARG A 8 2.33 0.68 31.09
C ARG A 8 3.18 -0.12 30.11
N PHE A 9 4.03 -1.01 30.62
CA PHE A 9 4.82 -1.90 29.78
C PHE A 9 3.95 -2.93 29.06
N LEU A 10 2.93 -3.47 29.71
CA LEU A 10 1.94 -4.34 29.08
C LEU A 10 1.08 -3.59 28.05
N ASP A 11 0.63 -2.36 28.33
CA ASP A 11 -0.09 -1.53 27.35
C ASP A 11 0.79 -1.19 26.13
N LEU A 12 2.10 -0.99 26.34
CA LEU A 12 3.07 -0.78 25.27
C LEU A 12 3.34 -2.06 24.49
N LEU A 13 3.40 -3.21 25.18
CA LEU A 13 3.52 -4.52 24.56
C LEU A 13 2.27 -4.86 23.76
N GLU A 14 1.08 -4.63 24.28
CA GLU A 14 -0.22 -4.85 23.63
C GLU A 14 -0.44 -3.88 22.46
N LYS A 15 0.14 -2.67 22.54
CA LYS A 15 0.26 -1.76 21.37
C LYS A 15 1.34 -2.18 20.36
N SER A 16 2.24 -3.08 20.73
CA SER A 16 3.34 -3.59 19.90
C SER A 16 3.12 -5.01 19.38
N VAL A 17 2.12 -5.72 19.92
CA VAL A 17 1.57 -6.92 19.32
C VAL A 17 0.73 -6.42 18.15
N ASP A 18 1.29 -6.58 16.97
CA ASP A 18 0.63 -6.33 15.70
C ASP A 18 -0.78 -6.97 15.76
N ARG A 19 -1.83 -6.14 15.81
CA ARG A 19 -3.22 -6.60 15.75
C ARG A 19 -3.50 -6.84 14.29
N GLU A 20 -3.42 -8.10 13.88
CA GLU A 20 -3.87 -8.51 12.56
C GLU A 20 -5.35 -8.15 12.41
N MET A 21 -5.65 -7.22 11.51
CA MET A 21 -7.02 -6.95 11.11
C MET A 21 -7.55 -8.18 10.37
N SER A 22 -8.73 -8.65 10.74
CA SER A 22 -9.43 -9.67 9.98
C SER A 22 -9.85 -9.15 8.61
N ALA A 23 -9.99 -10.05 7.63
CA ALA A 23 -10.51 -9.71 6.30
C ALA A 23 -11.89 -9.02 6.36
N ALA A 24 -12.72 -9.36 7.36
CA ALA A 24 -14.00 -8.71 7.59
C ALA A 24 -13.85 -7.25 8.03
N GLU A 25 -12.92 -6.96 8.95
CA GLU A 25 -12.63 -5.58 9.38
C GLU A 25 -12.05 -4.75 8.25
N ILE A 26 -11.16 -5.33 7.43
CA ILE A 26 -10.59 -4.65 6.25
C ILE A 26 -11.69 -4.34 5.25
N ARG A 27 -12.56 -5.31 4.95
CA ARG A 27 -13.72 -5.09 4.08
C ARG A 27 -14.59 -3.94 4.58
N SER A 28 -15.01 -3.96 5.84
CA SER A 28 -15.85 -2.88 6.40
C SER A 28 -15.16 -1.52 6.31
N LEU A 29 -13.86 -1.45 6.60
CA LEU A 29 -13.08 -0.23 6.50
C LEU A 29 -13.05 0.30 5.04
N VAL A 30 -12.85 -0.59 4.07
CA VAL A 30 -12.82 -0.22 2.65
C VAL A 30 -14.19 0.23 2.15
N GLU A 31 -15.26 -0.50 2.48
CA GLU A 31 -16.62 -0.14 2.09
C GLU A 31 -17.05 1.22 2.67
N GLU A 32 -16.81 1.45 3.98
CA GLU A 32 -17.13 2.71 4.64
C GLU A 32 -16.32 3.89 4.07
N GLY A 33 -15.02 3.66 3.82
CA GLY A 33 -14.13 4.66 3.24
C GLY A 33 -14.52 5.01 1.81
N TYR A 34 -14.81 4.00 0.98
CA TYR A 34 -15.29 4.18 -0.39
C TYR A 34 -16.59 4.97 -0.43
N HIS A 35 -17.59 4.61 0.38
CA HIS A 35 -18.87 5.34 0.41
C HIS A 35 -18.71 6.81 0.82
N ARG A 36 -17.85 7.07 1.81
CA ARG A 36 -17.55 8.44 2.24
C ARG A 36 -16.96 9.27 1.11
N LEU A 37 -15.99 8.70 0.39
CA LEU A 37 -15.32 9.36 -0.72
C LEU A 37 -16.28 9.54 -1.91
N ALA A 38 -16.96 8.48 -2.35
CA ALA A 38 -17.90 8.56 -3.47
C ALA A 38 -19.00 9.63 -3.30
N CYS A 39 -19.38 9.95 -2.07
CA CYS A 39 -20.36 11.00 -1.77
C CYS A 39 -19.81 12.44 -1.70
N SER A 40 -18.49 12.67 -1.66
CA SER A 40 -17.94 14.03 -1.48
C SER A 40 -17.90 14.87 -2.77
N GLY A 41 -17.98 14.25 -3.95
CA GLY A 41 -18.27 14.89 -5.25
C GLY A 41 -17.15 15.72 -5.90
N GLU A 42 -16.18 16.23 -5.14
CA GLU A 42 -15.02 16.97 -5.65
C GLU A 42 -13.73 16.19 -5.39
N PHE A 43 -13.05 15.76 -6.47
CA PHE A 43 -11.78 15.02 -6.37
C PHE A 43 -10.79 15.50 -7.42
N PRO A 44 -9.49 15.59 -7.09
CA PRO A 44 -8.43 15.61 -8.07
C PRO A 44 -8.57 14.42 -9.05
N GLN A 45 -8.21 14.62 -10.32
CA GLN A 45 -8.38 13.60 -11.36
C GLN A 45 -7.68 12.28 -11.02
N ASP A 46 -6.47 12.33 -10.48
CA ASP A 46 -5.70 11.14 -10.08
C ASP A 46 -6.40 10.34 -8.98
N SER A 47 -7.02 11.03 -8.01
CA SER A 47 -7.80 10.40 -6.94
C SER A 47 -9.10 9.75 -7.46
N ARG A 48 -9.69 10.28 -8.54
CA ARG A 48 -10.83 9.62 -9.21
C ARG A 48 -10.42 8.32 -9.88
N GLN A 49 -9.24 8.28 -10.51
CA GLN A 49 -8.72 7.05 -11.09
C GLN A 49 -8.47 5.99 -10.02
N ASP A 50 -7.89 6.38 -8.88
CA ASP A 50 -7.72 5.48 -7.74
C ASP A 50 -9.06 4.97 -7.18
N LEU A 51 -10.09 5.84 -7.14
CA LEU A 51 -11.42 5.44 -6.71
C LEU A 51 -12.05 4.41 -7.65
N HIS A 52 -11.91 4.57 -8.97
CA HIS A 52 -12.37 3.58 -9.93
C HIS A 52 -11.58 2.27 -9.85
N LEU A 53 -10.26 2.33 -9.64
CA LEU A 53 -9.45 1.13 -9.40
C LEU A 53 -9.91 0.41 -8.14
N LEU A 54 -10.25 1.15 -7.08
CA LEU A 54 -10.80 0.60 -5.85
C LEU A 54 -12.15 -0.10 -6.09
N GLU A 55 -13.07 0.53 -6.83
CA GLU A 55 -14.34 -0.08 -7.24
C GLU A 55 -14.13 -1.42 -7.95
N HIS A 56 -13.19 -1.44 -8.89
CA HIS A 56 -12.86 -2.65 -9.64
C HIS A 56 -12.34 -3.77 -8.72
N LEU A 57 -11.42 -3.47 -7.81
CA LEU A 57 -10.90 -4.46 -6.85
C LEU A 57 -12.00 -4.94 -5.89
N MET A 58 -12.85 -4.04 -5.39
CA MET A 58 -13.99 -4.41 -4.55
C MET A 58 -14.96 -5.36 -5.28
N ALA A 59 -15.16 -5.18 -6.60
CA ALA A 59 -15.94 -6.10 -7.42
C ALA A 59 -15.25 -7.47 -7.58
N GLU A 60 -13.94 -7.51 -7.86
CA GLU A 60 -13.17 -8.77 -7.94
C GLU A 60 -13.14 -9.55 -6.63
N LEU A 61 -13.15 -8.83 -5.51
CA LEU A 61 -13.24 -9.39 -4.16
C LEU A 61 -14.65 -9.86 -3.80
N GLY A 62 -15.67 -9.49 -4.58
CA GLY A 62 -17.07 -9.80 -4.30
C GLY A 62 -17.65 -8.99 -3.15
N TRP A 63 -17.08 -7.81 -2.86
CA TRP A 63 -17.56 -6.91 -1.81
C TRP A 63 -18.70 -5.99 -2.28
N GLN A 64 -18.75 -5.68 -3.58
CA GLN A 64 -19.86 -4.93 -4.18
C GLN A 64 -20.90 -5.85 -4.84
N THR A 65 -22.18 -5.47 -4.70
CA THR A 65 -23.34 -6.14 -5.30
C THR A 65 -23.98 -5.40 -6.48
N TYR A 66 -23.51 -4.18 -6.80
CA TYR A 66 -24.14 -3.34 -7.83
C TYR A 66 -23.08 -2.73 -8.76
N GLY A 67 -23.25 -2.93 -10.07
CA GLY A 67 -22.35 -2.44 -11.11
C GLY A 67 -21.48 -3.55 -11.68
N SER A 68 -21.61 -3.82 -12.98
CA SER A 68 -20.62 -4.62 -13.70
C SER A 68 -19.32 -3.82 -13.73
N PRO A 69 -18.15 -4.41 -13.42
CA PRO A 69 -16.89 -3.70 -13.59
C PRO A 69 -16.78 -3.25 -15.04
N THR A 70 -16.82 -1.95 -15.27
CA THR A 70 -16.45 -1.40 -16.58
C THR A 70 -14.97 -1.70 -16.74
N ALA A 71 -14.57 -2.35 -17.84
CA ALA A 71 -13.17 -2.63 -18.08
C ALA A 71 -12.38 -1.32 -18.01
N LEU A 72 -11.58 -1.17 -16.97
CA LEU A 72 -10.67 -0.04 -16.88
C LEU A 72 -9.61 -0.22 -17.95
N GLU A 73 -9.50 0.75 -18.85
CA GLU A 73 -8.28 0.89 -19.63
C GLU A 73 -7.14 1.00 -18.61
N LYS A 74 -6.26 0.00 -18.59
CA LYS A 74 -5.04 0.05 -17.81
C LYS A 74 -4.18 1.17 -18.40
N ASN A 75 -4.39 2.39 -17.94
CA ASN A 75 -3.44 3.48 -18.11
C ASN A 75 -2.21 3.14 -17.27
N GLN A 76 -1.41 2.20 -17.76
CA GLN A 76 -0.08 1.99 -17.22
C GLN A 76 0.71 3.27 -17.52
N PRO A 77 1.31 3.89 -16.50
CA PRO A 77 2.15 5.05 -16.70
C PRO A 77 3.24 4.72 -17.73
N SER A 78 3.41 5.63 -18.70
CA SER A 78 4.44 5.49 -19.71
C SER A 78 5.81 5.54 -19.04
N MET A 79 6.78 4.75 -19.54
CA MET A 79 8.15 4.81 -19.01
C MET A 79 8.76 6.22 -19.05
N ALA A 80 8.27 7.09 -19.96
CA ALA A 80 8.67 8.48 -20.05
C ALA A 80 8.24 9.34 -18.84
N GLU A 81 7.18 8.96 -18.13
CA GLU A 81 6.65 9.69 -16.96
C GLU A 81 7.55 9.53 -15.73
N PHE A 82 8.40 8.51 -15.70
CA PHE A 82 9.34 8.25 -14.60
C PHE A 82 10.66 9.03 -14.73
N GLY A 83 10.82 9.83 -15.79
CA GLY A 83 11.98 10.69 -15.99
C GLY A 83 13.30 9.90 -16.03
N ASP A 84 14.18 10.17 -15.08
CA ASP A 84 15.51 9.55 -14.96
C ASP A 84 15.54 8.38 -13.96
N LEU A 85 14.39 7.89 -13.48
CA LEU A 85 14.36 6.73 -12.59
C LEU A 85 14.88 5.47 -13.29
N THR A 86 15.81 4.80 -12.62
CA THR A 86 16.37 3.51 -13.02
C THR A 86 16.40 2.58 -11.82
N VAL A 87 16.56 1.27 -12.06
CA VAL A 87 16.70 0.28 -10.98
C VAL A 87 17.84 0.67 -10.01
N GLU A 88 18.93 1.24 -10.51
CA GLU A 88 20.08 1.59 -9.69
C GLU A 88 19.84 2.80 -8.78
N ASN A 89 18.93 3.70 -9.15
CA ASN A 89 18.70 4.96 -8.43
C ASN A 89 17.36 5.03 -7.69
N CYS A 90 16.42 4.11 -7.95
CA CYS A 90 15.08 4.09 -7.36
C CYS A 90 15.12 3.92 -5.83
N PHE A 91 15.96 3.01 -5.34
CA PHE A 91 16.14 2.78 -3.91
C PHE A 91 17.59 2.41 -3.60
N ALA A 92 18.30 3.33 -2.94
CA ALA A 92 19.72 3.17 -2.63
C ALA A 92 20.01 3.57 -1.19
N ARG A 93 20.79 2.74 -0.48
CA ARG A 93 21.25 3.02 0.90
C ARG A 93 20.11 3.33 1.89
N GLY A 94 18.94 2.73 1.68
CA GLY A 94 17.76 2.97 2.53
C GLY A 94 17.06 4.30 2.28
N VAL A 95 17.30 4.92 1.13
CA VAL A 95 16.66 6.16 0.68
C VAL A 95 15.85 5.86 -0.58
N LEU A 96 14.57 6.24 -0.57
CA LEU A 96 13.65 6.06 -1.69
C LEU A 96 13.64 7.32 -2.58
N ARG A 97 13.73 7.15 -3.89
CA ARG A 97 13.38 8.24 -4.82
C ARG A 97 11.87 8.30 -5.01
N PRO A 98 11.25 9.48 -5.07
CA PRO A 98 9.82 9.58 -5.34
C PRO A 98 9.48 8.99 -6.71
N GLY A 99 8.32 8.37 -6.83
CA GLY A 99 7.86 7.59 -7.98
C GLY A 99 8.39 6.16 -8.01
N CYS A 100 9.20 5.74 -7.03
CA CYS A 100 9.86 4.43 -7.07
C CYS A 100 8.85 3.27 -6.98
N GLY A 101 7.80 3.38 -6.17
CA GLY A 101 6.76 2.34 -6.07
C GLY A 101 6.11 2.04 -7.42
N SER A 102 5.60 3.07 -8.08
CA SER A 102 4.96 2.98 -9.39
C SER A 102 5.91 2.56 -10.52
N TYR A 103 7.15 3.07 -10.51
CA TYR A 103 8.19 2.65 -11.46
C TYR A 103 8.48 1.15 -11.37
N LEU A 104 8.71 0.65 -10.14
CA LEU A 104 8.99 -0.77 -9.91
C LEU A 104 7.81 -1.66 -10.24
N ASP A 105 6.58 -1.20 -10.02
CA ASP A 105 5.39 -1.97 -10.41
C ASP A 105 5.33 -2.15 -11.93
N CYS A 106 5.63 -1.08 -12.68
CA CYS A 106 5.69 -1.13 -14.13
C CYS A 106 6.79 -2.08 -14.64
N ILE A 107 8.04 -1.89 -14.21
CA ILE A 107 9.17 -2.68 -14.75
C ILE A 107 9.18 -4.15 -14.28
N SER A 108 8.65 -4.44 -13.08
CA SER A 108 8.60 -5.81 -12.55
C SER A 108 7.53 -6.66 -13.23
N SER A 109 6.58 -6.04 -13.93
CA SER A 109 5.59 -6.73 -14.74
C SER A 109 6.14 -7.27 -16.06
N THR A 110 7.23 -6.69 -16.57
CA THR A 110 7.81 -7.01 -17.88
C THR A 110 9.22 -7.60 -17.81
N SER A 111 9.90 -7.53 -16.66
CA SER A 111 11.28 -7.97 -16.51
C SER A 111 11.63 -8.45 -15.10
N THR A 112 12.74 -9.19 -14.98
CA THR A 112 13.36 -9.59 -13.70
C THR A 112 14.39 -8.59 -13.19
N GLN A 113 14.61 -7.48 -13.90
CA GLN A 113 15.61 -6.48 -13.52
C GLN A 113 15.33 -5.86 -12.14
N ALA A 114 14.05 -5.78 -11.76
CA ALA A 114 13.60 -5.28 -10.48
C ALA A 114 13.88 -6.22 -9.30
N ASP A 115 14.16 -7.51 -9.52
CA ASP A 115 14.08 -8.54 -8.46
C ASP A 115 15.07 -8.29 -7.32
N SER A 116 16.32 -7.96 -7.65
CA SER A 116 17.33 -7.66 -6.64
C SER A 116 16.96 -6.42 -5.81
N LEU A 117 16.32 -5.45 -6.44
CA LEU A 117 15.87 -4.23 -5.77
C LEU A 117 14.63 -4.48 -4.92
N MET A 118 13.70 -5.32 -5.39
CA MET A 118 12.54 -5.77 -4.62
C MET A 118 12.96 -6.46 -3.33
N GLU A 119 13.94 -7.37 -3.39
CA GLU A 119 14.51 -8.01 -2.18
C GLU A 119 15.16 -6.99 -1.23
N ASN A 120 15.88 -6.01 -1.77
CA ASN A 120 16.49 -4.95 -0.95
C ASN A 120 15.42 -4.09 -0.25
N LEU A 121 14.33 -3.76 -0.96
CA LEU A 121 13.22 -2.99 -0.43
C LEU A 121 12.47 -3.79 0.65
N LEU A 122 12.19 -5.07 0.39
CA LEU A 122 11.60 -6.00 1.35
C LEU A 122 12.41 -6.04 2.64
N ARG A 123 13.73 -6.30 2.53
CA ARG A 123 14.64 -6.35 3.68
C ARG A 123 14.66 -5.04 4.45
N HIS A 124 14.60 -3.90 3.76
CA HIS A 124 14.54 -2.61 4.41
C HIS A 124 13.27 -2.46 5.25
N VAL A 125 12.11 -2.83 4.70
CA VAL A 125 10.82 -2.79 5.39
C VAL A 125 10.83 -3.73 6.60
N GLU A 126 11.32 -4.95 6.47
CA GLU A 126 11.40 -5.93 7.57
C GLU A 126 12.29 -5.45 8.73
N VAL A 127 13.44 -4.82 8.41
CA VAL A 127 14.39 -4.36 9.42
C VAL A 127 13.95 -3.05 10.07
N LYS A 128 13.44 -2.10 9.28
CA LYS A 128 13.10 -0.75 9.78
C LYS A 128 11.66 -0.64 10.29
N ARG A 129 10.78 -1.56 9.91
CA ARG A 129 9.37 -1.62 10.33
C ARG A 129 8.65 -0.29 10.14
N GLN A 130 8.02 0.26 11.18
CA GLN A 130 7.33 1.56 11.17
C GLN A 130 8.22 2.73 10.74
N ALA A 131 9.55 2.62 10.88
CA ALA A 131 10.51 3.62 10.44
C ALA A 131 11.00 3.43 9.00
N SER A 132 10.53 2.39 8.30
CA SER A 132 10.83 2.19 6.88
C SER A 132 10.27 3.31 6.02
N LEU A 133 10.90 3.57 4.87
CA LEU A 133 10.42 4.56 3.89
C LEU A 133 10.16 5.95 4.52
N SER A 134 11.00 6.33 5.49
CA SER A 134 10.99 7.64 6.14
C SER A 134 12.02 8.59 5.55
N LYS A 135 12.92 8.08 4.71
CA LYS A 135 13.98 8.85 4.06
C LYS A 135 13.79 8.84 2.56
N PHE A 136 13.70 10.03 2.01
CA PHE A 136 13.56 10.27 0.58
C PHE A 136 14.78 11.02 0.04
N SER A 137 15.09 10.82 -1.24
CA SER A 137 16.22 11.48 -1.89
C SER A 137 16.05 13.00 -1.98
N GLN A 138 14.81 13.46 -1.95
CA GLN A 138 14.40 14.85 -1.92
C GLN A 138 13.38 15.06 -0.80
N GLU A 139 13.30 16.28 -0.27
CA GLU A 139 12.31 16.63 0.73
C GLU A 139 10.91 16.57 0.12
N LEU A 140 10.04 15.75 0.72
CA LEU A 140 8.66 15.58 0.29
C LEU A 140 7.69 16.12 1.34
N PRO A 141 6.59 16.79 0.93
CA PRO A 141 5.46 17.04 1.81
C PRO A 141 4.96 15.74 2.45
N GLN A 142 4.45 15.82 3.67
CA GLN A 142 3.99 14.65 4.41
C GLN A 142 2.96 13.81 3.64
N GLU A 143 2.05 14.46 2.93
CA GLU A 143 1.06 13.81 2.07
C GLU A 143 1.72 12.94 0.99
N ALA A 144 2.68 13.49 0.25
CA ALA A 144 3.42 12.76 -0.79
C ALA A 144 4.20 11.57 -0.21
N GLN A 145 4.76 11.70 1.00
CA GLN A 145 5.43 10.57 1.66
C GLN A 145 4.47 9.41 1.94
N TRP A 146 3.21 9.69 2.29
CA TRP A 146 2.20 8.66 2.53
C TRP A 146 1.68 8.01 1.26
N LEU A 147 1.57 8.78 0.18
CA LEU A 147 1.25 8.25 -1.15
C LEU A 147 2.34 7.24 -1.57
N GLU A 148 3.62 7.61 -1.49
CA GLU A 148 4.75 6.72 -1.83
C GLU A 148 4.75 5.44 -0.99
N ARG A 149 4.46 5.54 0.30
CA ARG A 149 4.36 4.37 1.19
C ARG A 149 3.23 3.43 0.80
N SER A 150 2.10 3.99 0.40
CA SER A 150 0.95 3.22 -0.08
C SER A 150 1.26 2.56 -1.42
N ASP A 151 1.97 3.25 -2.32
CA ASP A 151 2.43 2.69 -3.59
C ASP A 151 3.38 1.52 -3.39
N VAL A 152 4.29 1.57 -2.41
CA VAL A 152 5.16 0.43 -2.09
C VAL A 152 4.35 -0.75 -1.51
N SER A 153 3.32 -0.49 -0.71
CA SER A 153 2.42 -1.56 -0.21
C SER A 153 1.63 -2.23 -1.33
N ILE A 154 1.09 -1.43 -2.28
CA ILE A 154 0.44 -1.91 -3.50
C ILE A 154 1.42 -2.74 -4.34
N LEU A 155 2.63 -2.23 -4.56
CA LEU A 155 3.70 -2.91 -5.27
C LEU A 155 4.00 -4.27 -4.66
N PHE A 156 4.15 -4.36 -3.33
CA PHE A 156 4.39 -5.63 -2.65
C PHE A 156 3.25 -6.62 -2.83
N SER A 157 1.99 -6.16 -2.73
CA SER A 157 0.82 -7.00 -2.96
C SER A 157 0.79 -7.55 -4.38
N ARG A 158 1.00 -6.70 -5.40
CA ARG A 158 1.03 -7.08 -6.81
C ARG A 158 2.21 -7.99 -7.14
N TYR A 159 3.40 -7.68 -6.62
CA TYR A 159 4.62 -8.46 -6.84
C TYR A 159 4.49 -9.86 -6.22
N ALA A 160 3.91 -9.96 -5.02
CA ALA A 160 3.61 -11.24 -4.38
C ALA A 160 2.76 -12.14 -5.28
N ARG A 161 1.68 -11.61 -5.90
CA ARG A 161 0.86 -12.36 -6.85
C ARG A 161 1.65 -12.79 -8.08
N ARG A 162 2.37 -11.84 -8.70
CA ARG A 162 3.15 -12.11 -9.94
C ARG A 162 4.22 -13.17 -9.75
N ARG A 163 4.82 -13.27 -8.55
CA ARG A 163 5.96 -14.17 -8.28
C ARG A 163 5.62 -15.33 -7.34
N HIS A 164 4.38 -15.41 -6.86
CA HIS A 164 3.94 -16.37 -5.84
C HIS A 164 4.83 -16.35 -4.58
N ASP A 165 5.23 -15.15 -4.11
CA ASP A 165 6.10 -14.99 -2.95
C ASP A 165 5.37 -14.31 -1.78
N LEU A 166 5.02 -15.12 -0.77
CA LEU A 166 4.27 -14.68 0.41
C LEU A 166 5.04 -13.72 1.31
N ARG A 167 6.37 -13.61 1.19
CA ARG A 167 7.16 -12.67 2.02
C ARG A 167 6.77 -11.23 1.72
N PHE A 168 6.54 -10.92 0.44
CA PHE A 168 6.08 -9.60 0.01
C PHE A 168 4.65 -9.31 0.48
N LEU A 169 3.75 -10.29 0.41
CA LEU A 169 2.39 -10.13 0.92
C LEU A 169 2.39 -9.88 2.45
N ASN A 170 3.21 -10.62 3.20
CA ASN A 170 3.39 -10.39 4.64
C ASN A 170 3.94 -8.99 4.95
N ALA A 171 4.84 -8.47 4.12
CA ALA A 171 5.32 -7.11 4.27
C ALA A 171 4.21 -6.07 4.00
N ALA A 172 3.37 -6.29 2.99
CA ALA A 172 2.20 -5.44 2.72
C ALA A 172 1.22 -5.43 3.91
N PHE A 173 0.87 -6.59 4.47
CA PHE A 173 0.04 -6.71 5.68
C PHE A 173 0.56 -5.83 6.83
N LYS A 174 1.84 -6.00 7.16
CA LYS A 174 2.50 -5.24 8.23
C LYS A 174 2.52 -3.74 7.94
N MET A 175 2.89 -3.35 6.72
CA MET A 175 2.92 -1.95 6.31
C MET A 175 1.53 -1.31 6.47
N ASN A 176 0.50 -1.94 5.94
CA ASN A 176 -0.87 -1.42 6.01
C ASN A 176 -1.36 -1.30 7.46
N GLU A 177 -1.04 -2.26 8.31
CA GLU A 177 -1.35 -2.19 9.75
C GLU A 177 -0.66 -1.02 10.44
N TRP A 178 0.64 -0.81 10.17
CA TRP A 178 1.40 0.31 10.72
C TRP A 178 0.84 1.67 10.26
N TYR A 179 0.33 1.72 9.03
CA TYR A 179 -0.14 2.96 8.39
C TYR A 179 -1.58 3.32 8.76
N LEU A 180 -2.40 2.33 9.15
CA LEU A 180 -3.81 2.52 9.53
C LEU A 180 -4.02 3.69 10.52
N LYS A 181 -3.22 3.76 11.58
CA LYS A 181 -3.36 4.82 12.61
C LYS A 181 -3.12 6.22 12.06
N HIS A 182 -2.34 6.34 10.98
CA HIS A 182 -2.00 7.61 10.37
C HIS A 182 -3.06 8.01 9.33
N THR A 183 -3.52 7.06 8.54
CA THR A 183 -4.54 7.30 7.51
C THR A 183 -5.91 7.60 8.11
N GLN A 184 -6.20 7.13 9.33
CA GLN A 184 -7.39 7.55 10.09
C GLN A 184 -7.34 9.02 10.57
N ARG A 185 -6.17 9.66 10.56
CA ARG A 185 -5.95 11.03 11.06
C ARG A 185 -5.65 12.04 9.96
N THR A 186 -5.54 11.60 8.72
CA THR A 186 -5.27 12.50 7.59
C THR A 186 -6.57 13.07 7.06
N ASP A 187 -6.56 14.36 6.72
CA ASP A 187 -7.68 15.01 6.01
C ASP A 187 -7.51 14.92 4.49
N SER A 188 -6.38 14.38 3.99
CA SER A 188 -6.15 14.19 2.55
C SER A 188 -6.96 13.00 2.03
N GLU A 189 -7.95 13.31 1.20
CA GLU A 189 -8.73 12.30 0.46
C GLU A 189 -7.85 11.47 -0.49
N ALA A 190 -6.83 12.08 -1.09
CA ALA A 190 -5.90 11.38 -1.98
C ALA A 190 -5.10 10.29 -1.24
N VAL A 191 -4.61 10.61 -0.03
CA VAL A 191 -3.94 9.60 0.82
C VAL A 191 -4.92 8.53 1.25
N HIS A 192 -6.15 8.92 1.61
CA HIS A 192 -7.16 7.98 2.06
C HIS A 192 -7.52 6.98 0.95
N VAL A 193 -7.88 7.44 -0.26
CA VAL A 193 -8.25 6.54 -1.36
C VAL A 193 -7.09 5.62 -1.75
N ARG A 194 -5.86 6.13 -1.80
CA ARG A 194 -4.67 5.32 -2.12
C ARG A 194 -4.41 4.25 -1.05
N PHE A 195 -4.65 4.57 0.22
CA PHE A 195 -4.55 3.60 1.30
C PHE A 195 -5.63 2.51 1.23
N LEU A 196 -6.88 2.88 0.93
CA LEU A 196 -7.95 1.89 0.72
C LEU A 196 -7.65 0.98 -0.47
N LEU A 197 -7.05 1.53 -1.53
CA LEU A 197 -6.55 0.75 -2.66
C LEU A 197 -5.46 -0.24 -2.23
N ALA A 198 -4.51 0.17 -1.38
CA ALA A 198 -3.49 -0.71 -0.84
C ALA A 198 -4.07 -1.87 -0.01
N LEU A 199 -5.14 -1.63 0.76
CA LEU A 199 -5.87 -2.67 1.48
C LEU A 199 -6.58 -3.63 0.53
N ALA A 200 -7.30 -3.13 -0.46
CA ALA A 200 -7.99 -3.97 -1.44
C ALA A 200 -7.02 -4.82 -2.27
N GLU A 201 -5.87 -4.26 -2.67
CA GLU A 201 -4.81 -5.00 -3.37
C GLU A 201 -4.24 -6.14 -2.52
N GLN A 202 -4.00 -5.89 -1.23
CA GLN A 202 -3.56 -6.92 -0.29
C GLN A 202 -4.58 -8.05 -0.17
N GLU A 203 -5.87 -7.72 -0.01
CA GLU A 203 -6.91 -8.74 0.12
C GLU A 203 -7.09 -9.55 -1.17
N LEU A 204 -6.93 -8.93 -2.35
CA LEU A 204 -6.95 -9.65 -3.62
C LEU A 204 -5.76 -10.61 -3.70
N SER A 205 -4.57 -10.17 -3.28
CA SER A 205 -3.39 -11.04 -3.18
C SER A 205 -3.57 -12.18 -2.19
N ALA A 206 -4.18 -11.92 -1.04
CA ALA A 206 -4.48 -12.94 -0.05
C ALA A 206 -5.46 -13.98 -0.62
N LYS A 207 -6.53 -13.52 -1.28
CA LYS A 207 -7.51 -14.39 -1.95
C LYS A 207 -6.86 -15.29 -3.00
N GLU A 208 -5.94 -14.77 -3.82
CA GLU A 208 -5.28 -15.56 -4.86
C GLU A 208 -4.22 -16.53 -4.32
N LEU A 209 -3.42 -16.10 -3.33
CA LEU A 209 -2.25 -16.85 -2.89
C LEU A 209 -2.53 -17.80 -1.71
N LEU A 210 -3.53 -17.50 -0.88
CA LEU A 210 -3.83 -18.27 0.34
C LEU A 210 -5.06 -19.18 0.19
N ALA A 211 -5.84 -19.06 -0.88
CA ALA A 211 -7.00 -19.93 -1.13
C ALA A 211 -6.62 -21.31 -1.72
N CYS A 212 -5.33 -21.68 -1.69
CA CYS A 212 -4.84 -23.00 -2.08
C CYS A 212 -4.92 -24.02 -0.93
#